data_AF-A0A2V9CHE2-F1
#
_entry.id   AF-A0A2V9CHE2-F1
#
_cell.length_a   1.000
_cell.length_b   1.000
_cell.length_c   1.000
_cell.angle_alpha   90.00
_cell.angle_beta   90.00
_cell.angle_gamma   90.00
#
_symmetry.space_group_name_H-M   'P 1'
#
loop_
_entity.id
_entity.type
_entity.pdbx_description
1 polymer ?
#
loop_
_entity_poly.entity_id
_entity_poly.type
_entity_poly.pdbx_seq_one_letter_code
_entity_poly.pdbx_strand_id
1 'polypeptide(L)'
;MKFARTTLRRRLAFLFSALLFLGFASALLAYQRRRINRYQKEDEENMPIGAKQRVEWTFARFHYNMPYGSFRGFQRWAADYPKSDRQLVQGVIRLTRINTHVAEQVVDAASDDIYNWPWIFVEDPGAWVL
;
A
#
# COMPACT_ATOMS: atom_id res chain seq x y z
N MET A 1 -1.40 54.51 20.22
CA MET A 1 -2.22 53.38 19.69
C MET A 1 -1.73 52.75 18.37
N LYS A 2 -0.67 53.23 17.69
CA LYS A 2 -0.18 52.61 16.42
C LYS A 2 0.60 51.29 16.62
N PHE A 3 1.33 51.15 17.73
CA PHE A 3 2.15 49.97 18.03
C PHE A 3 1.38 48.67 18.25
N ALA A 4 0.17 48.73 18.83
CA ALA A 4 -0.67 47.56 19.07
C ALA A 4 -1.28 46.98 17.78
N ARG A 5 -1.49 47.81 16.75
CA ARG A 5 -2.03 47.36 15.45
C ARG A 5 -0.99 46.64 14.60
N THR A 6 0.28 47.04 14.67
CA THR A 6 1.38 46.37 13.95
C THR A 6 1.74 45.02 14.55
N THR A 7 1.72 44.88 15.88
CA THR A 7 1.91 43.58 16.55
C THR A 7 0.75 42.62 16.29
N LEU A 8 -0.50 43.11 16.29
CA LEU A 8 -1.67 42.32 15.94
C LEU A 8 -1.63 41.83 14.48
N ARG A 9 -1.26 42.69 13.52
CA ARG A 9 -1.09 42.31 12.12
C ARG A 9 0.02 41.27 11.92
N ARG A 10 1.13 41.38 12.64
CA ARG A 10 2.22 40.38 12.61
C ARG A 10 1.77 39.03 13.17
N ARG A 11 0.99 39.01 14.26
CA ARG A 11 0.42 37.78 14.82
C ARG A 11 -0.58 37.11 13.87
N LEU A 12 -1.46 37.90 13.25
CA LEU A 12 -2.41 37.41 12.24
C LEU A 12 -1.70 36.85 11.01
N ALA A 13 -0.67 37.54 10.50
CA ALA A 13 0.13 37.04 9.40
C ALA A 13 0.82 35.72 9.76
N PHE A 14 1.39 35.61 10.96
CA PHE A 14 2.05 34.39 11.43
C PHE A 14 1.09 33.22 11.57
N LEU A 15 -0.11 33.44 12.13
CA LEU A 15 -1.16 32.42 12.22
C LEU A 15 -1.62 31.97 10.84
N PHE A 16 -1.79 32.90 9.90
CA PHE A 16 -2.17 32.57 8.53
C PHE A 16 -1.09 31.75 7.81
N SER A 17 0.19 32.11 7.97
CA SER A 17 1.33 31.35 7.44
C SER A 17 1.40 29.95 8.03
N ALA A 18 1.22 29.81 9.35
CA ALA A 18 1.21 28.51 10.02
C ALA A 18 0.07 27.62 9.50
N LEU A 19 -1.11 28.20 9.26
CA LEU A 19 -2.29 27.48 8.76
C LEU A 19 -2.11 27.02 7.31
N LEU A 20 -1.49 27.86 6.47
CA LEU A 20 -1.09 27.48 5.11
C LEU A 20 -0.06 26.33 5.13
N PHE A 21 0.92 26.39 6.02
CA PHE A 21 1.95 25.36 6.13
C PHE A 21 1.35 24.02 6.59
N LEU A 22 0.45 24.05 7.57
CA LEU A 22 -0.30 22.87 8.03
C LEU A 22 -1.19 22.28 6.93
N GLY A 23 -1.87 23.13 6.16
CA GLY A 23 -2.67 22.71 5.01
C GLY A 23 -1.83 22.04 3.93
N PHE A 24 -0.66 22.61 3.61
CA PHE A 24 0.26 22.05 2.64
C PHE A 24 0.87 20.71 3.09
N ALA A 25 1.29 20.60 4.36
CA ALA A 25 1.78 19.36 4.94
C ALA A 25 0.71 18.25 4.91
N SER A 26 -0.54 18.58 5.25
CA SER A 26 -1.67 17.65 5.20
C SER A 26 -1.94 17.18 3.76
N ALA A 27 -1.86 18.08 2.78
CA ALA A 27 -2.03 17.75 1.37
C ALA A 27 -0.92 16.82 0.84
N LEU A 28 0.33 17.03 1.26
CA LEU A 28 1.44 16.13 0.92
C LEU A 28 1.27 14.74 1.51
N LEU A 29 0.89 14.64 2.79
CA LEU A 29 0.60 13.36 3.44
C LEU A 29 -0.55 12.61 2.74
N ALA A 30 -1.63 13.33 2.39
CA ALA A 30 -2.75 12.76 1.64
C ALA A 30 -2.32 12.29 0.24
N TYR A 31 -1.47 13.04 -0.46
CA TYR A 31 -0.95 12.66 -1.78
C TYR A 31 -0.07 11.40 -1.71
N GLN A 32 0.80 11.30 -0.70
CA GLN A 32 1.61 10.10 -0.45
C GLN A 32 0.73 8.88 -0.16
N ARG A 33 -0.29 9.02 0.71
CA ARG A 33 -1.22 7.94 1.06
C ARG A 33 -2.07 7.50 -0.14
N ARG A 34 -2.48 8.44 -1.00
CA ARG A 34 -3.27 8.14 -2.21
C ARG A 34 -2.54 7.24 -3.21
N ARG A 35 -1.20 7.31 -3.27
CA ARG A 35 -0.41 6.48 -4.19
C ARG A 35 -0.42 5.01 -3.77
N ILE A 36 -0.29 4.74 -2.47
CA ILE A 36 -0.37 3.38 -1.90
C ILE A 36 -1.79 2.83 -2.08
N ASN A 37 -2.81 3.62 -1.73
CA ASN A 37 -4.21 3.22 -1.92
C ASN A 37 -4.61 3.01 -3.39
N ARG A 38 -3.89 3.56 -4.36
CA ARG A 38 -4.22 3.39 -5.79
C ARG A 38 -4.03 1.94 -6.23
N TYR A 39 -2.93 1.31 -5.84
CA TYR A 39 -2.66 -0.09 -6.16
C TYR A 39 -3.76 -0.97 -5.59
N GLN A 40 -3.97 -0.91 -4.28
CA GLN A 40 -5.00 -1.70 -3.58
C GLN A 40 -6.42 -1.49 -4.13
N LYS A 41 -6.75 -0.27 -4.60
CA LYS A 41 -8.08 0.03 -5.17
C LYS A 41 -8.24 -0.45 -6.60
N GLU A 42 -7.20 -0.39 -7.44
CA GLU A 42 -7.20 -0.99 -8.77
C GLU A 42 -7.34 -2.53 -8.69
N ASP A 43 -6.81 -3.14 -7.63
CA ASP A 43 -6.91 -4.58 -7.39
C ASP A 43 -8.32 -5.02 -6.96
N GLU A 44 -8.95 -4.26 -6.05
CA GLU A 44 -10.34 -4.52 -5.60
C GLU A 44 -11.35 -4.39 -6.75
N GLU A 45 -11.20 -3.38 -7.62
CA GLU A 45 -12.10 -3.17 -8.76
C GLU A 45 -11.96 -4.27 -9.82
N ASN A 46 -10.78 -4.88 -9.94
CA ASN A 46 -10.47 -5.94 -10.91
C ASN A 46 -10.37 -7.33 -10.26
N MET A 47 -11.05 -7.55 -9.13
CA MET A 47 -11.07 -8.88 -8.51
C MET A 47 -11.77 -9.89 -9.42
N PRO A 48 -11.15 -11.05 -9.68
CA PRO A 48 -11.78 -12.12 -10.44
C PRO A 48 -13.04 -12.64 -9.73
N ILE A 49 -14.03 -13.06 -10.53
CA ILE A 49 -15.26 -13.68 -10.04
C ILE A 49 -14.89 -14.92 -9.20
N GLY A 50 -15.37 -14.96 -7.94
CA GLY A 50 -15.07 -16.05 -7.00
C GLY A 50 -14.14 -15.69 -5.84
N ALA A 51 -13.61 -14.45 -5.78
CA ALA A 51 -12.69 -13.97 -4.74
C ALA A 51 -13.26 -13.92 -3.29
N LYS A 52 -14.46 -14.45 -3.03
CA LYS A 52 -15.07 -14.54 -1.68
C LYS A 52 -15.27 -15.97 -1.19
N GLN A 53 -14.71 -16.96 -1.90
CA GLN A 53 -14.91 -18.38 -1.58
C GLN A 53 -13.88 -18.88 -0.55
N ARG A 54 -14.29 -19.85 0.28
CA ARG A 54 -13.35 -20.60 1.11
C ARG A 54 -12.57 -21.57 0.23
N VAL A 55 -11.25 -21.56 0.37
CA VAL A 55 -10.31 -22.30 -0.47
C VAL A 55 -9.27 -23.02 0.38
N GLU A 56 -8.56 -23.98 -0.22
CA GLU A 56 -7.47 -24.71 0.43
C GLU A 56 -6.15 -23.94 0.37
N TRP A 57 -5.93 -23.18 -0.71
CA TRP A 57 -4.70 -22.45 -0.93
C TRP A 57 -4.96 -21.08 -1.56
N THR A 58 -4.21 -20.08 -1.09
CA THR A 58 -4.21 -18.72 -1.61
C THR A 58 -2.79 -18.29 -1.83
N PHE A 59 -2.52 -17.63 -2.96
CA PHE A 59 -1.23 -16.98 -3.16
C PHE A 59 -1.14 -15.75 -2.26
N ALA A 60 -0.52 -15.90 -1.10
CA ALA A 60 -0.24 -14.79 -0.18
C ALA A 60 1.08 -14.12 -0.56
N ARG A 61 1.04 -12.82 -0.87
CA ARG A 61 2.19 -11.99 -1.20
C ARG A 61 2.60 -11.15 0.00
N PHE A 62 3.88 -11.20 0.32
CA PHE A 62 4.49 -10.44 1.40
C PHE A 62 4.70 -8.97 1.02
N HIS A 63 3.99 -8.09 1.69
CA HIS A 63 4.16 -6.65 1.61
C HIS A 63 5.12 -6.18 2.69
N TYR A 64 6.12 -5.38 2.34
CA TYR A 64 7.06 -4.81 3.30
C TYR A 64 7.43 -3.36 2.99
N ASN A 65 7.81 -2.65 4.03
CA ASN A 65 8.29 -1.28 3.93
C ASN A 65 9.77 -1.22 3.52
N MET A 66 10.12 -0.15 2.79
CA MET A 66 11.47 0.10 2.29
C MET A 66 11.93 1.50 2.74
N PRO A 67 13.17 1.69 3.25
CA PRO A 67 13.62 2.97 3.82
C PRO A 67 13.65 4.11 2.81
N TYR A 68 14.05 3.78 1.58
CA TYR A 68 14.02 4.69 0.45
C TYR A 68 12.89 4.22 -0.42
N GLY A 69 11.69 4.72 -0.13
CA GLY A 69 10.48 4.40 -0.86
C GLY A 69 10.74 4.53 -2.35
N SER A 70 10.99 3.41 -3.01
CA SER A 70 10.99 3.20 -4.45
C SER A 70 11.84 4.12 -5.34
N PHE A 71 12.58 3.55 -6.31
CA PHE A 71 13.05 4.35 -7.43
C PHE A 71 11.82 4.85 -8.23
N ARG A 72 11.54 6.17 -8.19
CA ARG A 72 10.40 6.83 -8.87
C ARG A 72 8.98 6.37 -8.46
N GLY A 73 8.80 5.71 -7.31
CA GLY A 73 7.48 5.18 -6.90
C GLY A 73 7.27 3.69 -7.08
N PHE A 74 8.20 3.00 -7.74
CA PHE A 74 8.26 1.55 -7.85
C PHE A 74 8.51 0.80 -6.53
N GLN A 75 7.48 0.13 -6.01
CA GLN A 75 7.59 -0.72 -4.82
C GLN A 75 8.19 -2.08 -5.23
N ARG A 76 9.35 -2.46 -4.68
CA ARG A 76 10.04 -3.72 -5.05
C ARG A 76 9.27 -4.98 -4.63
N TRP A 77 8.45 -4.91 -3.58
CA TRP A 77 7.56 -5.99 -3.15
C TRP A 77 6.41 -6.23 -4.14
N ALA A 78 6.12 -5.24 -4.99
CA ALA A 78 5.04 -5.25 -5.98
C ALA A 78 5.58 -5.36 -7.41
N ALA A 79 6.78 -5.92 -7.60
CA ALA A 79 7.29 -6.16 -8.94
C ALA A 79 6.34 -7.12 -9.67
N ASP A 80 5.90 -6.71 -10.86
CA ASP A 80 4.95 -7.47 -11.71
C ASP A 80 3.59 -7.84 -11.06
N TYR A 81 3.33 -7.38 -9.84
CA TYR A 81 2.06 -7.52 -9.14
C TYR A 81 0.97 -6.67 -9.80
N PRO A 82 -0.28 -7.17 -9.90
CA PRO A 82 -0.75 -8.50 -9.52
C PRO A 82 -0.63 -9.56 -10.64
N LYS A 83 -0.14 -9.17 -11.82
CA LYS A 83 -0.20 -9.99 -13.03
C LYS A 83 0.59 -11.30 -12.88
N SER A 84 1.81 -11.24 -12.36
CA SER A 84 2.67 -12.42 -12.17
C SER A 84 2.01 -13.44 -11.25
N ASP A 85 1.43 -12.98 -10.14
CA ASP A 85 0.72 -13.82 -9.16
C ASP A 85 -0.46 -14.53 -9.80
N ARG A 86 -1.31 -13.78 -10.52
CA ARG A 86 -2.49 -14.33 -11.18
C ARG A 86 -2.12 -15.34 -12.26
N GLN A 87 -1.01 -15.14 -12.97
CA GLN A 87 -0.51 -16.12 -13.95
C GLN A 87 -0.07 -17.42 -13.29
N LEU A 88 0.60 -17.35 -12.13
CA LEU A 88 0.97 -18.54 -11.36
C LEU A 88 -0.28 -19.25 -10.82
N VAL A 89 -1.23 -18.50 -10.25
CA VAL A 89 -2.53 -19.01 -9.78
C VAL A 89 -3.27 -19.76 -10.89
N GLN A 90 -3.30 -19.23 -12.12
CA GLN A 90 -3.87 -19.93 -13.28
C GLN A 90 -3.18 -21.28 -13.55
N GLY A 91 -1.86 -21.34 -13.42
CA GLY A 91 -1.09 -22.57 -13.50
C GLY A 91 -1.49 -23.59 -12.43
N VAL A 92 -1.61 -23.16 -11.17
CA VAL A 92 -2.04 -24.02 -10.05
C VAL A 92 -3.43 -24.57 -10.30
N ILE A 93 -4.40 -23.73 -10.68
CA ILE A 93 -5.77 -24.14 -10.99
C ILE A 93 -5.81 -25.14 -12.15
N ARG A 94 -4.99 -24.95 -13.18
CA ARG A 94 -4.99 -25.79 -14.39
C ARG A 94 -4.29 -27.13 -14.17
N LEU A 95 -3.20 -27.14 -13.40
CA LEU A 95 -2.26 -28.27 -13.35
C LEU A 95 -2.40 -29.09 -12.06
N THR A 96 -3.19 -28.64 -11.10
CA THR A 96 -3.40 -29.33 -9.83
C THR A 96 -4.89 -29.51 -9.54
N ARG A 97 -5.21 -30.29 -8.50
CA ARG A 97 -6.57 -30.42 -7.97
C ARG A 97 -6.80 -29.54 -6.73
N ILE A 98 -5.85 -28.67 -6.38
CA ILE A 98 -5.93 -27.84 -5.17
C ILE A 98 -7.01 -26.79 -5.38
N ASN A 99 -7.97 -26.71 -4.45
CA ASN A 99 -8.96 -25.65 -4.46
C ASN A 99 -8.28 -24.32 -4.13
N THR A 100 -8.07 -23.50 -5.15
CA THR A 100 -7.18 -22.34 -5.13
C THR A 100 -7.98 -21.04 -5.25
N HIS A 101 -7.64 -20.05 -4.43
CA HIS A 101 -8.19 -18.71 -4.58
C HIS A 101 -7.73 -18.08 -5.90
N VAL A 102 -8.68 -17.52 -6.66
CA VAL A 102 -8.43 -16.93 -7.97
C VAL A 102 -7.67 -15.60 -7.91
N ALA A 103 -7.64 -14.96 -6.75
CA ALA A 103 -6.90 -13.73 -6.49
C ALA A 103 -5.83 -13.96 -5.43
N GLU A 104 -4.75 -13.21 -5.55
CA GLU A 104 -3.72 -13.07 -4.55
C GLU A 104 -4.21 -12.34 -3.29
N GLN A 105 -3.62 -12.68 -2.15
CA GLN A 105 -3.81 -11.97 -0.89
C GLN A 105 -2.54 -11.20 -0.56
N VAL A 106 -2.63 -9.89 -0.38
CA VAL A 106 -1.49 -9.11 0.13
C VAL A 106 -1.48 -9.18 1.66
N VAL A 107 -0.33 -9.52 2.23
CA VAL A 107 -0.13 -9.70 3.68
C VAL A 107 1.02 -8.80 4.13
N ASP A 108 0.74 -7.90 5.05
CA ASP A 108 1.72 -6.92 5.55
C ASP A 108 2.70 -7.54 6.56
N ALA A 109 4.00 -7.32 6.38
CA ALA A 109 5.10 -7.74 7.24
C ALA A 109 4.97 -7.28 8.70
N ALA A 110 4.30 -6.15 8.94
CA ALA A 110 4.09 -5.59 10.27
C ALA A 110 2.79 -6.08 10.93
N SER A 111 2.03 -6.98 10.28
CA SER A 111 0.77 -7.51 10.78
C SER A 111 0.93 -8.93 11.30
N ASP A 112 0.30 -9.23 12.44
CA ASP A 112 0.17 -10.61 12.95
C ASP A 112 -0.65 -11.51 12.00
N ASP A 113 -1.34 -10.94 11.01
CA ASP A 113 -2.06 -11.71 9.99
C ASP A 113 -1.15 -12.68 9.22
N ILE A 114 0.17 -12.44 9.17
CA ILE A 114 1.15 -13.36 8.58
C ILE A 114 0.99 -14.79 9.13
N TYR A 115 0.66 -14.94 10.41
CA TYR A 115 0.50 -16.25 11.04
C TYR A 115 -0.75 -17.01 10.57
N ASN A 116 -1.66 -16.35 9.86
CA ASN A 116 -2.86 -16.97 9.27
C ASN A 116 -2.60 -17.55 7.86
N TRP A 117 -1.43 -17.27 7.26
CA TRP A 117 -1.12 -17.66 5.88
C TRP A 117 0.00 -18.71 5.84
N PRO A 118 -0.32 -20.01 5.66
CA PRO A 118 0.67 -21.09 5.69
C PRO A 118 1.62 -21.10 4.48
N TRP A 119 1.31 -20.30 3.47
CA TRP A 119 2.14 -20.04 2.30
C TRP A 119 2.34 -18.53 2.18
N ILE A 120 3.57 -18.08 1.92
CA ILE A 120 3.85 -16.68 1.66
C ILE A 120 4.98 -16.53 0.64
N PHE A 121 4.76 -15.69 -0.36
CA PHE A 121 5.73 -15.36 -1.39
C PHE A 121 6.35 -14.00 -1.11
N VAL A 122 7.68 -13.95 -1.07
CA VAL A 122 8.45 -12.72 -0.84
C VAL A 122 9.23 -12.38 -2.10
N GLU A 123 9.00 -11.18 -2.61
CA GLU A 123 9.76 -10.65 -3.73
C GLU A 123 10.81 -9.65 -3.27
N ASP A 124 12.03 -9.81 -3.78
CA ASP A 124 13.14 -8.89 -3.56
C ASP A 124 13.41 -8.55 -2.08
N PRO A 125 13.55 -9.56 -1.19
CA PRO A 125 13.67 -9.33 0.25
C PRO A 125 14.89 -8.48 0.65
N GLY A 126 15.88 -8.32 -0.23
CA GLY A 126 17.05 -7.46 0.02
C GLY A 126 16.71 -5.97 0.16
N ALA A 127 15.49 -5.56 -0.21
CA ALA A 127 14.99 -4.20 0.00
C ALA A 127 14.24 -4.02 1.32
N TRP A 128 13.95 -5.10 2.03
CA TRP A 128 13.19 -5.07 3.27
C TRP A 128 14.05 -4.56 4.42
N VAL A 129 13.48 -3.67 5.23
CA VAL A 129 14.05 -3.24 6.51
C VAL A 129 13.06 -3.52 7.64
N LEU A 130 13.60 -4.08 8.71
CA LEU A 130 12.91 -4.39 9.97
C LEU A 130 12.61 -3.13 10.78
#